data_AF-A0A151UGQ1-F1
#
_entry.id   AF-A0A151UGQ1-F1
#
_cell.length_a   1.000
_cell.length_b   1.000
_cell.length_c   1.000
_cell.angle_alpha   90.00
_cell.angle_beta   90.00
_cell.angle_gamma   90.00
#
_symmetry.space_group_name_H-M   'P 1'
#
loop_
_entity.id
_entity.type
_entity.pdbx_description
1 polymer ?
#
loop_
_entity_poly.entity_id
_entity_poly.type
_entity_poly.pdbx_seq_one_letter_code
_entity_poly.pdbx_strand_id
1 'polypeptide(L)'
;MAEASASQPFLPHMFSSSISTKLSDDNFLIWFEHAESTIKGHKLKQHIVGVDSIPQEFLSKEDATKNRINPLFENFEQQDSLLKSWMLESMEPSFKIRVAGCTWCYQIWSVLKTYFASQTKARVKQIKIQLRNVCKTRPMSHYLLQIKQLTKTLAAIGSPVSSEEHIDFIFDGLPEEYDPLETSCLTRSEPYTVPEIEALLLHQEERLEQKQFRQILPKTPECKKGEDQILSEEEVLVADKIEEGVVL
;
A
#
# COMPACT_ATOMS: atom_id res chain seq x y z
N MET A 1 27.53 31.82 -51.61
CA MET A 1 27.12 30.49 -52.11
C MET A 1 27.16 29.55 -50.92
N ALA A 2 26.02 29.33 -50.28
CA ALA A 2 25.90 28.34 -49.21
C ALA A 2 25.67 26.99 -49.90
N GLU A 3 26.58 26.05 -49.69
CA GLU A 3 26.47 24.68 -50.18
C GLU A 3 25.17 24.06 -49.67
N ALA A 4 24.39 23.54 -50.62
CA ALA A 4 23.23 22.72 -50.34
C ALA A 4 23.72 21.39 -49.74
N SER A 5 23.72 21.31 -48.41
CA SER A 5 23.84 20.03 -47.70
C SER A 5 22.69 19.14 -48.15
N ALA A 6 23.02 18.05 -48.86
CA ALA A 6 22.08 17.03 -49.28
C ALA A 6 21.26 16.56 -48.08
N SER A 7 19.97 16.90 -48.06
CA SER A 7 19.01 16.41 -47.09
C SER A 7 18.98 14.89 -47.15
N GLN A 8 19.43 14.23 -46.07
CA GLN A 8 19.34 12.77 -45.95
C GLN A 8 17.88 12.33 -46.20
N PRO A 9 17.65 11.25 -46.95
CA PRO A 9 16.30 10.73 -47.14
C PRO A 9 15.71 10.32 -45.78
N PHE A 10 14.47 10.74 -45.53
CA PHE A 10 13.75 10.32 -44.33
C PHE A 10 13.51 8.82 -44.38
N LEU A 11 13.96 8.11 -43.35
CA LEU A 11 13.71 6.68 -43.16
C LEU A 11 12.89 6.48 -41.88
N PRO A 12 11.62 6.08 -41.98
CA PRO A 12 10.78 5.89 -40.80
C PRO A 12 11.25 4.69 -39.98
N HIS A 13 11.25 4.85 -38.66
CA HIS A 13 11.52 3.76 -37.73
C HIS A 13 10.33 2.81 -37.68
N MET A 14 10.57 1.54 -37.99
CA MET A 14 9.59 0.48 -37.90
C MET A 14 9.64 -0.18 -36.52
N PHE A 15 8.46 -0.44 -35.95
CA PHE A 15 8.34 -1.17 -34.69
C PHE A 15 8.09 -2.65 -35.00
N SER A 16 9.12 -3.48 -34.90
CA SER A 16 9.04 -4.93 -35.14
C SER A 16 8.77 -5.75 -33.88
N SER A 17 8.97 -5.16 -32.70
CA SER A 17 8.78 -5.81 -31.40
C SER A 17 7.43 -5.42 -30.78
N SER A 18 6.59 -6.43 -30.60
CA SER A 18 5.37 -6.31 -29.80
C SER A 18 5.76 -6.17 -28.33
N ILE A 19 5.15 -5.21 -27.62
CA ILE A 19 5.26 -5.18 -26.15
C ILE A 19 4.60 -6.47 -25.63
N SER A 20 5.38 -7.31 -24.93
CA SER A 20 4.94 -8.65 -24.50
C SER A 20 3.74 -8.62 -23.55
N THR A 21 3.55 -7.52 -22.80
CA THR A 21 2.44 -7.32 -21.88
C THR A 21 1.67 -6.07 -22.28
N LYS A 22 0.43 -6.24 -22.75
CA LYS A 22 -0.43 -5.11 -23.12
C LYS A 22 -0.77 -4.28 -21.88
N LEU A 23 -0.88 -2.96 -22.05
CA LEU A 23 -1.29 -2.04 -21.00
C LEU A 23 -2.65 -2.47 -20.42
N SER A 24 -2.66 -2.68 -19.11
CA SER A 24 -3.83 -2.97 -18.27
C SER A 24 -3.84 -2.03 -17.06
N ASP A 25 -4.88 -2.09 -16.23
CA ASP A 25 -4.97 -1.27 -15.01
C ASP A 25 -3.86 -1.57 -13.99
N ASP A 26 -3.27 -2.77 -14.01
CA ASP A 26 -2.32 -3.24 -12.99
C ASP A 26 -0.84 -3.10 -13.40
N ASN A 27 -0.56 -2.84 -14.68
CA ASN A 27 0.82 -2.86 -15.19
C ASN A 27 1.32 -1.52 -15.74
N PHE A 28 0.57 -0.44 -15.53
CA PHE A 28 0.90 0.87 -16.11
C PHE A 28 2.34 1.30 -15.91
N LEU A 29 2.91 1.18 -14.70
CA LEU A 29 4.28 1.61 -14.45
C LEU A 29 5.30 0.82 -15.28
N ILE A 30 5.13 -0.51 -15.35
CA ILE A 30 6.02 -1.40 -16.12
C ILE A 30 5.85 -1.13 -17.62
N TRP A 31 4.61 -1.03 -18.08
CA TRP A 31 4.31 -0.71 -19.47
C TRP A 31 4.86 0.66 -19.86
N PHE A 32 4.70 1.67 -19.01
CA PHE A 32 5.13 3.04 -19.26
C PHE A 32 6.66 3.13 -19.36
N GLU A 33 7.39 2.49 -18.44
CA GLU A 33 8.85 2.45 -18.45
C GLU A 33 9.38 1.76 -19.72
N HIS A 34 8.77 0.63 -20.09
CA HIS A 34 9.13 -0.08 -21.32
C HIS A 34 8.80 0.76 -22.55
N ALA A 35 7.61 1.35 -22.63
CA ALA A 35 7.20 2.17 -23.75
C ALA A 35 8.11 3.39 -23.91
N GLU A 36 8.43 4.07 -22.81
CA GLU A 36 9.33 5.23 -22.81
C GLU A 36 10.75 4.83 -23.24
N SER A 37 11.25 3.70 -22.74
CA SER A 37 12.56 3.16 -23.12
C SER A 37 12.64 2.84 -24.61
N THR A 38 11.60 2.20 -25.17
CA THR A 38 11.52 1.89 -26.60
C THR A 38 11.45 3.17 -27.45
N ILE A 39 10.65 4.15 -27.05
CA ILE A 39 10.53 5.44 -27.75
C ILE A 39 11.88 6.18 -27.72
N LYS A 40 12.56 6.21 -26.57
CA LYS A 40 13.90 6.82 -26.43
C LYS A 40 14.94 6.09 -27.28
N GLY A 41 14.90 4.76 -27.30
CA GLY A 41 15.82 3.93 -28.10
C GLY A 41 15.74 4.22 -29.59
N HIS A 42 14.55 4.52 -30.11
CA HIS A 42 14.33 4.94 -31.50
C HIS A 42 14.51 6.45 -31.72
N LYS A 43 14.96 7.21 -30.71
CA LYS A 43 15.11 8.67 -30.74
C LYS A 43 13.81 9.44 -31.03
N LEU A 44 12.66 8.87 -30.66
CA LEU A 44 11.33 9.43 -30.95
C LEU A 44 10.73 10.22 -29.78
N LYS A 45 11.53 10.60 -28.78
CA LYS A 45 11.05 11.30 -27.59
C LYS A 45 10.22 12.54 -27.92
N GLN A 46 10.57 13.28 -28.97
CA GLN A 46 9.84 14.48 -29.42
C GLN A 46 8.34 14.24 -29.71
N HIS A 47 7.95 13.01 -30.08
CA HIS A 47 6.56 12.65 -30.36
C HIS A 47 5.68 12.55 -29.10
N ILE A 48 6.27 12.52 -27.90
CA ILE A 48 5.54 12.38 -26.62
C ILE A 48 5.73 13.55 -25.64
N VAL A 49 6.52 14.56 -26.00
CA VAL A 49 6.83 15.71 -25.12
C VAL A 49 5.71 16.75 -25.13
N GLY A 50 5.16 17.08 -26.30
CA GLY A 50 4.05 18.04 -26.39
C GLY A 50 3.89 18.67 -27.77
N VAL A 51 2.92 19.58 -27.87
CA VAL A 51 2.52 20.25 -29.12
C VAL A 51 3.65 21.08 -29.74
N ASP A 52 4.55 21.64 -28.91
CA ASP A 52 5.67 22.48 -29.37
C ASP A 52 6.71 21.70 -30.19
N SER A 53 6.68 20.36 -30.11
CA SER A 53 7.57 19.49 -30.90
C SER A 53 7.03 19.22 -32.31
N ILE A 54 5.78 19.60 -32.61
CA ILE A 54 5.17 19.38 -33.92
C ILE A 54 5.63 20.51 -34.85
N PRO A 55 6.28 20.18 -35.99
CA PRO A 55 6.65 21.18 -36.97
C PRO A 55 5.43 21.94 -37.52
N GLN A 56 5.62 23.17 -37.98
CA GLN A 56 4.56 23.90 -38.68
C GLN A 56 4.22 23.18 -40.00
N GLU A 57 2.93 22.99 -40.27
CA GLU A 57 2.43 22.38 -41.51
C GLU A 57 2.83 23.20 -42.74
N PHE A 58 2.78 24.54 -42.63
CA PHE A 58 3.19 25.47 -43.68
C PHE A 58 4.24 26.46 -43.14
N LEU A 59 5.31 26.69 -43.91
CA LEU A 59 6.39 27.61 -43.52
C LEU A 59 6.04 29.09 -43.75
N SER A 60 5.08 29.36 -44.63
CA SER A 60 4.61 30.70 -44.95
C SER A 60 3.13 30.71 -45.33
N LYS A 61 2.51 31.89 -45.32
CA LYS A 61 1.14 32.06 -45.82
C LYS A 61 1.02 31.74 -47.31
N GLU A 62 2.06 32.03 -48.08
CA GLU A 62 2.10 31.68 -49.50
C GLU A 62 2.10 30.15 -49.69
N ASP A 63 2.88 29.44 -48.89
CA ASP A 63 2.91 27.98 -48.92
C ASP A 63 1.55 27.38 -48.53
N ALA A 64 0.86 27.95 -47.55
CA ALA A 64 -0.51 27.56 -47.21
C ALA A 64 -1.48 27.77 -48.38
N THR A 65 -1.42 28.92 -49.09
CA THR A 65 -2.29 29.16 -50.26
C THR A 65 -2.00 28.23 -51.44
N LYS A 66 -0.74 27.77 -51.57
CA LYS A 66 -0.28 26.88 -52.63
C LYS A 66 -0.26 25.41 -52.21
N ASN A 67 -0.71 25.10 -50.99
CA ASN A 67 -0.66 23.79 -50.37
C ASN A 67 0.74 23.13 -50.41
N ARG A 68 1.79 23.91 -50.16
CA ARG A 68 3.18 23.44 -50.07
C ARG A 68 3.48 23.05 -48.62
N ILE A 69 3.29 21.78 -48.31
CA ILE A 69 3.50 21.25 -46.97
C ILE A 69 5.00 21.25 -46.64
N ASN A 70 5.34 21.58 -45.41
CA ASN A 70 6.67 21.45 -44.85
C ASN A 70 7.10 19.97 -44.81
N PRO A 71 8.18 19.55 -45.50
CA PRO A 71 8.65 18.17 -45.46
C PRO A 71 8.96 17.66 -44.05
N LEU A 72 9.35 18.54 -43.12
CA LEU A 72 9.56 18.17 -41.72
C LEU A 72 8.25 17.80 -41.02
N PHE A 73 7.14 18.46 -41.37
CA PHE A 73 5.82 18.13 -40.86
C PHE A 73 5.36 16.77 -41.40
N GLU A 74 5.49 16.52 -42.70
CA GLU A 74 5.12 15.22 -43.31
C GLU A 74 5.93 14.07 -42.69
N ASN A 75 7.24 14.25 -42.55
CA ASN A 75 8.10 13.25 -41.91
C ASN A 75 7.71 13.00 -40.44
N PHE A 76 7.37 14.07 -39.71
CA PHE A 76 6.90 13.96 -38.34
C PHE A 76 5.56 13.22 -38.28
N GLU A 77 4.60 13.57 -39.12
CA GLU A 77 3.28 12.93 -39.19
C GLU A 77 3.37 11.45 -39.54
N GLN A 78 4.22 11.10 -40.51
CA GLN A 78 4.47 9.72 -40.89
C GLN A 78 5.04 8.92 -39.71
N GLN A 79 6.05 9.46 -39.01
CA GLN A 79 6.66 8.78 -37.87
C GLN A 79 5.70 8.68 -36.67
N ASP A 80 4.92 9.72 -36.39
CA ASP A 80 3.95 9.76 -35.29
C ASP A 80 2.83 8.74 -35.53
N SER A 81 2.33 8.64 -36.77
CA SER A 81 1.29 7.67 -37.14
C SER A 81 1.73 6.22 -36.89
N LEU A 82 2.99 5.90 -37.18
CA LEU A 82 3.57 4.58 -36.92
C LEU A 82 3.72 4.32 -35.41
N LEU A 83 4.22 5.31 -34.67
CA LEU A 83 4.33 5.21 -33.21
C LEU A 83 2.93 5.04 -32.58
N LYS A 84 1.93 5.77 -33.05
CA LYS A 84 0.55 5.69 -32.59
C LYS A 84 -0.03 4.30 -32.83
N SER A 85 0.18 3.72 -34.02
CA SER A 85 -0.26 2.36 -34.32
C SER A 85 0.36 1.34 -33.36
N TRP A 86 1.68 1.45 -33.12
CA TRP A 86 2.38 0.60 -32.16
C TRP A 86 1.88 0.79 -30.73
N MET A 87 1.68 2.04 -30.28
CA MET A 87 1.13 2.35 -28.96
C MET A 87 -0.23 1.69 -28.80
N LEU A 88 -1.14 1.87 -29.76
CA LEU A 88 -2.48 1.27 -29.71
C LEU A 88 -2.43 -0.26 -29.68
N GLU A 89 -1.49 -0.91 -30.38
CA GLU A 89 -1.38 -2.37 -30.33
C GLU A 89 -0.87 -2.89 -28.99
N SER A 90 -0.05 -2.08 -28.31
CA SER A 90 0.47 -2.38 -26.99
C SER A 90 -0.52 -2.18 -25.83
N MET A 91 -1.81 -1.91 -26.09
CA MET A 91 -2.84 -1.70 -25.05
C MET A 91 -3.99 -2.68 -25.16
N GLU A 92 -4.64 -2.96 -24.03
CA GLU A 92 -5.93 -3.62 -24.02
C GLU A 92 -7.03 -2.74 -24.66
N PRO A 93 -8.11 -3.35 -25.19
CA PRO A 93 -9.18 -2.61 -25.88
C PRO A 93 -9.80 -1.47 -25.06
N SER A 94 -9.92 -1.63 -23.74
CA SER A 94 -10.43 -0.61 -22.81
C SER A 94 -9.63 0.70 -22.89
N PHE A 95 -8.31 0.61 -23.00
CA PHE A 95 -7.43 1.77 -23.13
C PHE A 95 -7.44 2.34 -24.54
N LYS A 96 -7.58 1.51 -25.59
CA LYS A 96 -7.75 2.00 -26.97
C LYS A 96 -8.99 2.89 -27.09
N ILE A 97 -10.10 2.51 -26.45
CA ILE A 97 -11.33 3.31 -26.39
C ILE A 97 -11.07 4.64 -25.66
N ARG A 98 -10.34 4.60 -24.54
CA ARG A 98 -10.04 5.80 -23.74
C ARG A 98 -9.24 6.85 -24.50
N VAL A 99 -8.34 6.43 -25.39
CA VAL A 99 -7.50 7.33 -26.19
C VAL A 99 -8.06 7.56 -27.60
N ALA A 100 -9.27 7.06 -27.89
CA ALA A 100 -9.96 7.33 -29.13
C ALA A 100 -10.15 8.83 -29.33
N GLY A 101 -9.90 9.32 -30.54
CA GLY A 101 -9.94 10.76 -30.86
C GLY A 101 -8.64 11.52 -30.56
N CYS A 102 -7.63 10.91 -29.93
CA CYS A 102 -6.29 11.49 -29.91
C CYS A 102 -5.72 11.46 -31.33
N THR A 103 -5.30 12.63 -31.84
CA THR A 103 -4.64 12.77 -33.14
C THR A 103 -3.19 12.32 -33.05
N TRP A 104 -2.46 12.85 -32.06
CA TRP A 104 -1.00 12.72 -31.93
C TRP A 104 -0.59 11.86 -30.73
N CYS A 105 0.59 11.22 -30.81
CA CYS A 105 1.14 10.39 -29.73
C CYS A 105 1.26 11.12 -28.39
N TYR A 106 1.63 12.41 -28.38
CA TYR A 106 1.73 13.17 -27.12
C TYR A 106 0.39 13.28 -26.39
N GLN A 107 -0.73 13.31 -27.12
CA GLN A 107 -2.07 13.34 -26.52
C GLN A 107 -2.38 12.01 -25.84
N ILE A 108 -2.11 10.88 -26.51
CA ILE A 108 -2.23 9.53 -25.95
C ILE A 108 -1.39 9.41 -24.68
N TRP A 109 -0.12 9.82 -24.77
CA TRP A 109 0.83 9.80 -23.64
C TRP A 109 0.32 10.63 -22.45
N SER A 110 -0.22 11.82 -22.72
CA SER A 110 -0.76 12.72 -21.69
C SER A 110 -2.03 12.17 -21.04
N VAL A 111 -2.97 11.64 -21.84
CA VAL A 111 -4.23 11.06 -21.35
C VAL A 111 -3.96 9.88 -20.43
N LEU A 112 -3.05 8.98 -20.82
CA LEU A 112 -2.70 7.82 -19.98
C LEU A 112 -2.03 8.23 -18.66
N LYS A 113 -1.02 9.12 -18.71
CA LYS A 113 -0.39 9.64 -17.49
C LYS A 113 -1.41 10.29 -16.55
N THR A 114 -2.31 11.10 -17.09
CA THR A 114 -3.34 11.80 -16.31
C THR A 114 -4.34 10.83 -15.69
N TYR A 115 -4.79 9.84 -16.47
CA TYR A 115 -5.70 8.80 -16.00
C TYR A 115 -5.11 8.01 -14.84
N PHE A 116 -3.91 7.45 -15.01
CA PHE A 116 -3.29 6.64 -13.97
C PHE A 116 -2.86 7.46 -12.75
N ALA A 117 -2.43 8.72 -12.94
CA ALA A 117 -2.19 9.61 -11.82
C ALA A 117 -3.47 9.87 -11.01
N SER A 118 -4.60 10.05 -11.69
CA SER A 118 -5.91 10.26 -11.04
C SER A 118 -6.38 9.00 -10.31
N GLN A 119 -6.24 7.83 -10.95
CA GLN A 119 -6.60 6.54 -10.38
C GLN A 119 -5.77 6.21 -9.14
N THR A 120 -4.45 6.42 -9.20
CA THR A 120 -3.55 6.24 -8.04
C THR A 120 -3.94 7.17 -6.90
N LYS A 121 -4.22 8.46 -7.17
CA LYS A 121 -4.69 9.39 -6.14
C LYS A 121 -6.01 8.95 -5.49
N ALA A 122 -6.98 8.51 -6.30
CA ALA A 122 -8.25 8.00 -5.80
C ALA A 122 -8.07 6.74 -4.94
N ARG A 123 -7.22 5.80 -5.39
CA ARG A 123 -6.88 4.57 -4.67
C ARG A 123 -6.17 4.86 -3.35
N VAL A 124 -5.19 5.76 -3.33
CA VAL A 124 -4.53 6.22 -2.09
C VAL A 124 -5.57 6.76 -1.11
N LYS A 125 -6.46 7.65 -1.56
CA LYS A 125 -7.51 8.23 -0.72
C LYS A 125 -8.44 7.14 -0.17
N GLN A 126 -8.87 6.21 -1.01
CA GLN A 126 -9.73 5.09 -0.61
C GLN A 126 -9.06 4.22 0.46
N ILE A 127 -7.79 3.87 0.28
CA ILE A 127 -7.06 3.04 1.26
C ILE A 127 -6.85 3.81 2.57
N LYS A 128 -6.53 5.12 2.53
CA LYS A 128 -6.44 5.94 3.75
C LYS A 128 -7.77 6.00 4.52
N ILE A 129 -8.90 6.05 3.81
CA ILE A 129 -10.23 5.97 4.44
C ILE A 129 -10.44 4.59 5.07
N GLN A 130 -10.09 3.50 4.37
CA GLN A 130 -10.17 2.15 4.93
C GLN A 130 -9.32 2.02 6.20
N LEU A 131 -8.11 2.57 6.18
CA LEU A 131 -7.16 2.54 7.30
C LEU A 131 -7.74 3.20 8.55
N ARG A 132 -8.33 4.40 8.42
CA ARG A 132 -9.00 5.11 9.52
C ARG A 132 -10.24 4.41 10.07
N ASN A 133 -10.86 3.56 9.25
CA ASN A 133 -12.08 2.85 9.63
C ASN A 133 -11.80 1.42 10.13
N VAL A 134 -10.53 1.01 10.26
CA VAL A 134 -10.20 -0.29 10.85
C VAL A 134 -10.41 -0.20 12.36
N CYS A 135 -11.42 -0.90 12.87
CA CYS A 135 -11.62 -1.07 14.31
C CYS A 135 -11.19 -2.47 14.76
N LYS A 136 -10.63 -2.57 15.96
CA LYS A 136 -10.37 -3.85 16.60
C LYS A 136 -11.69 -4.53 16.96
N THR A 137 -12.09 -5.51 16.14
CA THR A 137 -13.27 -6.38 16.35
C THR A 137 -12.90 -7.86 16.51
N ARG A 138 -11.63 -8.19 16.26
CA ARG A 138 -11.03 -9.53 16.27
C ARG A 138 -9.79 -9.51 17.19
N PRO A 139 -9.10 -10.65 17.39
CA PRO A 139 -7.84 -10.67 18.13
C PRO A 139 -6.84 -9.64 17.59
N MET A 140 -6.01 -9.08 18.47
CA MET A 140 -5.10 -7.99 18.18
C MET A 140 -4.18 -8.31 17.01
N SER A 141 -3.72 -9.57 16.91
CA SER A 141 -2.90 -10.05 15.79
C SER A 141 -3.56 -9.85 14.41
N HIS A 142 -4.87 -10.12 14.30
CA HIS A 142 -5.62 -9.94 13.06
C HIS A 142 -5.83 -8.46 12.75
N TYR A 143 -6.10 -7.65 13.78
CA TYR A 143 -6.26 -6.21 13.66
C TYR A 143 -4.98 -5.54 13.12
N LEU A 144 -3.83 -5.82 13.74
CA LEU A 144 -2.52 -5.31 13.32
C LEU A 144 -2.14 -5.79 11.91
N LEU A 145 -2.44 -7.06 11.58
CA LEU A 145 -2.19 -7.59 10.24
C LEU A 145 -2.97 -6.82 9.16
N GLN A 146 -4.23 -6.47 9.42
CA GLN A 146 -5.07 -5.72 8.48
C GLN A 146 -4.51 -4.32 8.21
N ILE A 147 -4.12 -3.59 9.27
CA ILE A 147 -3.47 -2.28 9.14
C ILE A 147 -2.17 -2.42 8.33
N LYS A 148 -1.34 -3.41 8.67
CA LYS A 148 -0.07 -3.67 7.98
C LYS A 148 -0.24 -3.96 6.50
N GLN A 149 -1.28 -4.71 6.11
CA GLN A 149 -1.60 -4.97 4.71
C GLN A 149 -1.97 -3.70 3.95
N LEU A 150 -2.80 -2.83 4.55
CA LEU A 150 -3.20 -1.56 3.95
C LEU A 150 -2.00 -0.60 3.82
N THR A 151 -1.18 -0.48 4.86
CA THR A 151 0.06 0.32 4.84
C THR A 151 1.05 -0.18 3.79
N LYS A 152 1.23 -1.50 3.65
CA LYS A 152 2.05 -2.08 2.58
C LYS A 152 1.48 -1.78 1.18
N THR A 153 0.16 -1.82 1.03
CA THR A 153 -0.50 -1.49 -0.24
C THR A 153 -0.28 -0.02 -0.61
N LEU A 154 -0.36 0.88 0.37
CA LEU A 154 -0.03 2.30 0.21
C LEU A 154 1.43 2.53 -0.19
N ALA A 155 2.37 1.84 0.44
CA ALA A 155 3.78 1.88 0.07
C ALA A 155 4.02 1.37 -1.37
N ALA A 156 3.35 0.29 -1.77
CA ALA A 156 3.47 -0.29 -3.11
C ALA A 156 3.00 0.65 -4.24
N ILE A 157 2.05 1.55 -3.96
CA ILE A 157 1.55 2.56 -4.91
C ILE A 157 2.22 3.93 -4.76
N GLY A 158 3.36 4.00 -4.05
CA GLY A 158 4.18 5.21 -3.94
C GLY A 158 3.73 6.23 -2.90
N SER A 159 2.88 5.83 -1.95
CA SER A 159 2.40 6.69 -0.85
C SER A 159 2.66 6.03 0.52
N PRO A 160 3.92 5.78 0.92
CA PRO A 160 4.22 5.16 2.21
C PRO A 160 3.68 6.00 3.38
N VAL A 161 3.32 5.31 4.45
CA VAL A 161 2.85 5.91 5.72
C VAL A 161 4.05 6.08 6.63
N SER A 162 4.14 7.22 7.33
CA SER A 162 5.21 7.43 8.32
C SER A 162 5.02 6.52 9.54
N SER A 163 6.06 6.33 10.35
CA SER A 163 5.93 5.53 11.58
C SER A 163 4.94 6.14 12.57
N GLU A 164 4.91 7.47 12.67
CA GLU A 164 3.97 8.21 13.51
C GLU A 164 2.53 8.04 13.03
N GLU A 165 2.27 8.32 11.75
CA GLU A 165 0.93 8.10 11.17
C GLU A 165 0.47 6.63 11.32
N HIS A 166 1.38 5.66 11.18
CA HIS A 166 1.03 4.25 11.37
C HIS A 166 0.60 3.96 12.80
N ILE A 167 1.29 4.52 13.80
CA ILE A 167 0.92 4.39 15.20
C ILE A 167 -0.42 5.05 15.47
N ASP A 168 -0.68 6.23 14.90
CA ASP A 168 -1.98 6.91 15.00
C ASP A 168 -3.11 6.04 14.44
N PHE A 169 -2.93 5.45 13.25
CA PHE A 169 -3.93 4.53 12.67
C PHE A 169 -4.17 3.29 13.52
N ILE A 170 -3.17 2.84 14.29
CA ILE A 170 -3.33 1.74 15.24
C ILE A 170 -4.14 2.20 16.45
N PHE A 171 -3.93 3.40 16.98
CA PHE A 171 -4.68 3.89 18.13
C PHE A 171 -6.12 4.27 17.79
N ASP A 172 -6.36 4.91 16.63
CA ASP A 172 -7.69 5.33 16.14
C ASP A 172 -8.75 4.21 16.14
N GLY A 173 -8.31 2.94 16.03
CA GLY A 173 -9.18 1.78 15.94
C GLY A 173 -9.31 0.95 17.22
N LEU A 174 -8.68 1.35 18.32
CA LEU A 174 -8.74 0.59 19.57
C LEU A 174 -9.99 0.93 20.41
N PRO A 175 -10.51 -0.04 21.17
CA PRO A 175 -11.54 0.20 22.16
C PRO A 175 -10.97 0.85 23.44
N GLU A 176 -11.85 1.47 24.24
CA GLU A 176 -11.51 2.25 25.46
C GLU A 176 -10.66 1.48 26.49
N GLU A 177 -10.71 0.15 26.49
CA GLU A 177 -9.88 -0.70 27.36
C GLU A 177 -8.35 -0.58 27.10
N TYR A 178 -7.97 0.03 25.98
CA TYR A 178 -6.58 0.33 25.61
C TYR A 178 -6.16 1.79 25.90
N ASP A 179 -7.07 2.69 26.27
CA ASP A 179 -6.78 4.12 26.55
C ASP A 179 -5.62 4.34 27.54
N PRO A 180 -5.44 3.52 28.61
CA PRO A 180 -4.30 3.69 29.51
C PRO A 180 -2.96 3.45 28.81
N LEU A 181 -2.91 2.54 27.84
CA LEU A 181 -1.71 2.26 27.06
C LEU A 181 -1.44 3.41 26.08
N GLU A 182 -2.47 3.91 25.39
CA GLU A 182 -2.35 5.07 24.50
C GLU A 182 -1.84 6.30 25.26
N THR A 183 -2.43 6.60 26.43
CA THR A 183 -1.99 7.71 27.30
C THR A 183 -0.53 7.52 27.75
N SER A 184 -0.14 6.30 28.11
CA SER A 184 1.25 5.98 28.45
C SER A 184 2.19 6.14 27.25
N CYS A 185 1.70 5.98 26.02
CA CYS A 185 2.49 6.18 24.81
C CYS A 185 2.70 7.66 24.51
N LEU A 186 1.64 8.47 24.64
CA LEU A 186 1.65 9.92 24.42
C LEU A 186 2.52 10.69 25.42
N THR A 187 2.69 10.16 26.64
CA THR A 187 3.47 10.82 27.71
C THR A 187 4.96 10.49 27.69
N ARG A 188 5.40 9.59 26.81
CA ARG A 188 6.80 9.18 26.71
C ARG A 188 7.64 10.22 25.98
N SER A 189 8.87 10.45 26.44
CA SER A 189 9.80 11.42 25.85
C SER A 189 10.38 10.98 24.50
N GLU A 190 10.49 9.66 24.27
CA GLU A 190 11.08 9.08 23.07
C GLU A 190 9.96 8.35 22.28
N PRO A 191 9.80 8.61 20.97
CA PRO A 191 8.68 8.06 20.20
C PRO A 191 8.77 6.55 20.12
N TYR A 192 7.62 5.87 20.11
CA TYR A 192 7.58 4.43 19.90
C TYR A 192 7.87 4.05 18.46
N THR A 193 8.51 2.90 18.28
CA THR A 193 8.55 2.24 16.98
C THR A 193 7.29 1.40 16.78
N VAL A 194 6.87 1.22 15.53
CA VAL A 194 5.70 0.37 15.20
C VAL A 194 5.82 -1.04 15.82
N PRO A 195 6.98 -1.74 15.75
CA PRO A 195 7.12 -3.06 16.37
C PRO A 195 6.98 -3.05 17.89
N GLU A 196 7.42 -1.99 18.57
CA GLU A 196 7.23 -1.85 20.02
C GLU A 196 5.75 -1.72 20.37
N ILE A 197 5.00 -0.89 19.65
CA ILE A 197 3.54 -0.76 19.84
C ILE A 197 2.82 -2.08 19.55
N GLU A 198 3.16 -2.75 18.43
CA GLU A 198 2.60 -4.06 18.10
C GLU A 198 2.81 -5.08 19.25
N ALA A 199 4.01 -5.13 19.82
CA ALA A 199 4.34 -6.03 20.93
C ALA A 199 3.61 -5.68 22.23
N LEU A 200 3.55 -4.39 22.59
CA LEU A 200 2.84 -3.92 23.78
C LEU A 200 1.34 -4.21 23.71
N LEU A 201 0.73 -4.01 22.54
CA LEU A 201 -0.69 -4.28 22.32
C LEU A 201 -1.03 -5.77 22.45
N LEU A 202 -0.19 -6.66 21.92
CA LEU A 202 -0.35 -8.10 22.08
C LEU A 202 -0.25 -8.52 23.55
N HIS A 203 0.73 -8.00 24.29
CA HIS A 203 0.87 -8.27 25.72
C HIS A 203 -0.32 -7.73 26.53
N GLN A 204 -0.83 -6.55 26.17
CA GLN A 204 -1.99 -5.97 26.82
C GLN A 204 -3.27 -6.79 26.58
N GLU A 205 -3.47 -7.31 25.37
CA GLU A 205 -4.60 -8.22 25.07
C GLU A 205 -4.56 -9.47 25.97
N GLU A 206 -3.42 -10.15 26.07
CA GLU A 206 -3.26 -11.32 26.94
C GLU A 206 -3.61 -10.98 28.41
N ARG A 207 -3.16 -9.82 28.87
CA ARG A 207 -3.41 -9.37 30.25
C ARG A 207 -4.88 -9.04 30.49
N LEU A 208 -5.60 -8.50 29.50
CA LEU A 208 -7.03 -8.24 29.57
C LEU A 208 -7.84 -9.54 29.58
N GLU A 209 -7.49 -10.50 28.73
CA GLU A 209 -8.11 -11.83 28.69
C GLU A 209 -7.95 -12.57 30.02
N GLN A 210 -6.75 -12.55 30.61
CA GLN A 210 -6.50 -13.14 31.93
C GLN A 210 -7.31 -12.48 33.06
N LYS A 211 -7.53 -11.17 33.00
CA LYS A 211 -8.35 -10.44 33.97
C LYS A 211 -9.82 -10.81 33.81
N GLN A 212 -10.31 -10.89 32.58
CA GLN A 212 -11.67 -11.31 32.27
C GLN A 212 -11.93 -12.74 32.77
N PHE A 213 -11.01 -13.67 32.49
CA PHE A 213 -11.08 -15.05 32.97
C PHE A 213 -11.13 -15.12 34.52
N ARG A 214 -10.31 -14.32 35.21
CA ARG A 214 -10.30 -14.26 36.68
C ARG A 214 -11.58 -13.70 37.29
N GLN A 215 -12.30 -12.82 36.61
CA GLN A 215 -13.58 -12.29 37.07
C GLN A 215 -14.74 -13.29 36.94
N ILE A 216 -14.61 -14.28 36.04
CA ILE A 216 -15.63 -15.31 35.80
C ILE A 216 -15.50 -16.47 36.81
N LEU A 217 -14.33 -16.65 37.45
CA LEU A 217 -14.14 -17.65 38.50
C LEU A 217 -14.86 -17.24 39.79
N PRO A 218 -15.64 -18.14 40.44
CA PRO A 218 -16.26 -17.83 41.72
C PRO A 218 -15.16 -17.57 42.76
N LYS A 219 -15.25 -16.43 43.45
CA LYS A 219 -14.41 -16.14 44.62
C LYS A 219 -14.64 -17.24 45.65
N THR A 220 -13.69 -18.16 45.78
CA THR A 220 -13.70 -19.13 46.89
C THR A 220 -13.45 -18.33 48.17
N PRO A 221 -14.25 -18.53 49.25
CA PRO A 221 -14.04 -17.81 50.49
C PRO A 221 -12.68 -18.20 51.08
N GLU A 222 -11.93 -17.20 51.50
CA GLU A 222 -10.64 -17.35 52.21
C GLU A 222 -10.79 -18.35 53.36
N CYS A 223 -9.98 -19.41 53.33
CA CYS A 223 -9.82 -20.32 54.46
C CYS A 223 -9.18 -19.51 55.60
N LYS A 224 -9.99 -19.13 56.59
CA LYS A 224 -9.48 -18.55 57.84
C LYS A 224 -8.52 -19.57 58.46
N LYS A 225 -7.23 -19.24 58.48
CA LYS A 225 -6.23 -19.93 59.29
C LYS A 225 -6.76 -19.98 60.72
N GLY A 226 -7.01 -21.20 61.21
CA GLY A 226 -7.29 -21.45 62.61
C GLY A 226 -6.11 -20.97 63.45
N GLU A 227 -6.42 -20.19 64.47
CA GLU A 227 -5.47 -19.78 65.49
C GLU A 227 -5.03 -21.01 66.29
N ASP A 228 -3.72 -21.10 66.50
CA ASP A 228 -3.05 -22.12 67.31
C ASP A 228 -3.57 -22.09 68.75
N GLN A 229 -3.99 -23.25 69.28
CA GLN A 229 -4.17 -23.44 70.71
C GLN A 229 -3.12 -24.42 71.24
N ILE A 230 -2.34 -23.87 72.15
CA ILE A 230 -1.09 -24.32 72.78
C ILE A 230 -1.25 -25.63 73.57
N LEU A 231 -0.26 -26.52 73.45
CA LEU A 231 -0.04 -27.65 74.37
C LEU A 231 0.25 -27.13 75.79
N SER A 232 -0.39 -27.74 76.78
CA SER A 232 0.18 -27.85 78.13
C SER A 232 0.23 -29.32 78.51
N GLU A 233 1.44 -29.86 78.57
CA GLU A 233 1.78 -31.10 79.28
C GLU A 233 1.60 -30.87 80.78
N GLU A 234 0.82 -31.72 81.46
CA GLU A 234 1.03 -32.03 82.87
C GLU A 234 0.40 -33.41 83.17
N GLU A 235 1.16 -34.21 83.92
CA GLU A 235 1.00 -35.63 84.22
C GLU A 235 -0.37 -36.01 84.83
N VAL A 236 -0.79 -37.27 84.66
CA VAL A 236 -1.06 -38.21 85.79
C VAL A 236 -1.46 -39.59 85.24
N LEU A 237 -0.72 -40.60 85.73
CA LEU A 237 -0.92 -42.05 85.62
C LEU A 237 -2.35 -42.53 85.95
N VAL A 238 -2.60 -43.83 85.70
CA VAL A 238 -3.72 -44.72 86.13
C VAL A 238 -4.62 -45.09 84.93
N ALA A 239 -4.81 -46.34 84.49
CA ALA A 239 -4.44 -47.66 84.98
C ALA A 239 -4.34 -48.65 83.82
N ASP A 240 -3.27 -49.44 83.84
CA ASP A 240 -3.16 -50.72 83.14
C ASP A 240 -3.51 -51.80 84.17
N LYS A 241 -4.76 -52.29 84.15
CA LYS A 241 -5.24 -53.57 84.74
C LYS A 241 -6.77 -53.64 84.74
N ILE A 242 -7.28 -54.68 84.06
CA ILE A 242 -8.39 -55.60 84.41
C ILE A 242 -9.14 -55.93 83.12
N GLU A 243 -8.71 -56.98 82.43
CA GLU A 243 -9.65 -58.02 82.04
C GLU A 243 -9.15 -59.32 82.64
N GLU A 244 -9.84 -59.73 83.71
CA GLU A 244 -9.76 -61.05 84.29
C GLU A 244 -10.16 -62.10 83.25
N GLY A 245 -9.37 -63.17 83.16
CA GLY A 245 -9.84 -64.44 82.62
C GLY A 245 -10.36 -65.34 83.73
N VAL A 246 -11.40 -66.14 83.45
CA VAL A 246 -11.76 -67.42 84.09
C VAL A 246 -12.72 -68.11 83.09
N VAL A 247 -12.30 -69.08 82.25
CA VAL A 247 -12.20 -70.54 82.47
C VAL A 247 -13.31 -71.14 83.34
N LEU A 248 -14.37 -71.66 82.70
CA LEU A 248 -14.85 -73.06 82.78
C LEU A 248 -15.92 -73.30 81.70
#